data_AF-A0AB72XRA5-F1
#
_entry.id   AF-A0AB72XRA5-F1
#
_cell.length_a   1.000
_cell.length_b   1.000
_cell.length_c   1.000
_cell.angle_alpha   90.00
_cell.angle_beta   90.00
_cell.angle_gamma   90.00
#
_symmetry.space_group_name_H-M   'P 1'
#
loop_
_entity.id
_entity.type
_entity.pdbx_description
1 polymer ?
#
loop_
_entity_poly.entity_id
_entity_poly.type
_entity_poly.pdbx_seq_one_letter_code
_entity_poly.pdbx_strand_id
1 'polypeptide(L)'
;MCSVTICDVTAPAPAPMPRTRSWPAITVASIAAVVAVAALIVALTNSRPAATPATTSVPTYTAAETAAAQRQLCDTYRLAARAVQVDTNGNDLALGRIATSNAAAMLDDAAADQALDAEHQGAARTLATAYRTATAMATKGVATDAEFRAALDDVIAKDAAMKKVCGGG
;
A
#
# COMPACT_ATOMS: atom_id res chain seq x y z
N MET A 1 19.64 -36.94 -72.46
CA MET A 1 20.81 -36.23 -73.05
C MET A 1 21.49 -35.55 -71.87
N CYS A 2 22.68 -35.85 -71.37
CA CYS A 2 23.81 -36.77 -71.59
C CYS A 2 24.54 -36.79 -70.20
N SER A 3 25.38 -37.71 -69.76
CA SER A 3 25.76 -39.09 -70.05
C SER A 3 26.96 -39.36 -69.10
N VAL A 4 27.21 -40.64 -68.77
CA VAL A 4 28.49 -41.20 -68.26
C VAL A 4 28.84 -40.92 -66.78
N THR A 5 28.70 -41.86 -65.84
CA THR A 5 29.57 -43.01 -65.48
C THR A 5 30.97 -42.63 -64.94
N ILE A 6 31.33 -43.24 -63.81
CA ILE A 6 32.69 -43.65 -63.34
C ILE A 6 33.36 -42.85 -62.20
N CYS A 7 33.76 -43.65 -61.19
CA CYS A 7 34.86 -43.53 -60.23
C CYS A 7 34.67 -42.81 -58.88
N ASP A 8 34.56 -43.66 -57.85
CA ASP A 8 35.19 -43.51 -56.54
C ASP A 8 36.54 -42.76 -56.60
N VAL A 9 36.65 -41.68 -55.83
CA VAL A 9 37.92 -41.11 -55.40
C VAL A 9 37.83 -40.85 -53.91
N THR A 10 38.39 -41.78 -53.13
CA THR A 10 38.65 -41.63 -51.70
C THR A 10 39.59 -40.45 -51.47
N ALA A 11 39.12 -39.38 -50.83
CA ALA A 11 39.96 -38.27 -50.38
C ALA A 11 40.65 -38.62 -49.04
N PRO A 12 41.93 -38.26 -48.84
CA PRO A 12 42.63 -38.50 -47.57
C PRO A 12 42.16 -37.53 -46.48
N ALA A 13 42.11 -38.02 -45.24
CA ALA A 13 41.66 -37.27 -44.06
C ALA A 13 42.56 -36.05 -43.75
N PRO A 14 42.00 -34.91 -43.31
CA PRO A 14 42.80 -33.77 -42.86
C PRO A 14 43.50 -34.06 -41.52
N ALA A 15 44.77 -33.66 -41.41
CA ALA A 15 45.57 -33.79 -40.20
C ALA A 15 45.05 -32.86 -39.06
N PRO A 16 45.16 -33.27 -37.78
CA PRO A 16 44.69 -32.48 -36.66
C PRO A 16 45.60 -31.27 -36.39
N MET A 17 45.00 -30.09 -36.26
CA MET A 17 45.67 -28.88 -35.76
C MET A 17 46.01 -29.01 -34.26
N PRO A 18 47.15 -28.47 -33.78
CA PRO A 18 47.47 -28.41 -32.36
C PRO A 18 46.46 -27.53 -31.63
N ARG A 19 45.71 -28.09 -30.68
CA ARG A 19 44.90 -27.29 -29.75
C ARG A 19 45.82 -26.57 -28.78
N THR A 20 45.91 -25.25 -28.90
CA THR A 20 46.50 -24.38 -27.89
C THR A 20 45.74 -24.54 -26.58
N ARG A 21 46.42 -25.07 -25.56
CA ARG A 21 45.88 -25.43 -24.25
C ARG A 21 45.69 -24.16 -23.40
N SER A 22 44.50 -23.57 -23.46
CA SER A 22 44.05 -22.37 -22.71
C SER A 22 43.79 -22.59 -21.21
N TRP A 23 44.34 -23.66 -20.64
CA TRP A 23 44.08 -24.06 -19.25
C TRP A 23 44.58 -23.09 -18.16
N PRO A 24 45.71 -22.35 -18.30
CA PRO A 24 46.14 -21.49 -17.19
C PRO A 24 45.34 -20.18 -17.09
N ALA A 25 44.61 -19.78 -18.13
CA ALA A 25 43.81 -18.55 -18.10
C ALA A 25 42.46 -18.74 -17.38
N ILE A 26 41.87 -19.94 -17.50
CA ILE A 26 40.56 -20.25 -16.91
C ILE A 26 40.64 -20.38 -15.39
N THR A 27 41.76 -20.90 -14.86
CA THR A 27 41.96 -21.06 -13.41
C THR A 27 42.29 -19.74 -12.71
N VAL A 28 43.03 -18.83 -13.36
CA VAL A 28 43.31 -17.50 -12.79
C VAL A 28 42.05 -16.64 -12.76
N ALA A 29 41.21 -16.71 -13.81
CA ALA A 29 39.97 -15.96 -13.87
C ALA A 29 38.96 -16.39 -12.79
N SER A 30 38.86 -17.69 -12.48
CA SER A 30 37.94 -18.18 -11.45
C SER A 30 38.35 -17.76 -10.04
N ILE A 31 39.66 -17.77 -9.74
CA ILE A 31 40.17 -17.32 -8.43
C ILE A 31 39.95 -15.82 -8.25
N ALA A 32 40.21 -15.01 -9.30
CA ALA A 32 39.99 -13.57 -9.25
C ALA A 32 38.51 -13.22 -9.01
N ALA A 33 37.58 -13.95 -9.63
CA ALA A 33 36.15 -13.76 -9.41
C ALA A 33 35.73 -14.03 -7.96
N VAL A 34 36.23 -15.11 -7.35
CA VAL A 34 35.91 -15.45 -5.96
C VAL A 34 36.46 -14.39 -4.99
N VAL A 35 37.69 -13.91 -5.21
CA VAL A 35 38.29 -12.85 -4.39
C VAL A 35 37.52 -11.54 -4.52
N ALA A 36 37.07 -11.18 -5.73
CA ALA A 36 36.26 -9.98 -5.96
C ALA A 36 34.91 -10.05 -5.23
N VAL A 37 34.24 -11.20 -5.26
CA VAL A 37 32.97 -11.40 -4.54
C VAL A 37 33.16 -11.32 -3.03
N ALA A 38 34.22 -11.96 -2.49
CA ALA A 38 34.52 -11.88 -1.06
C ALA A 38 34.85 -10.44 -0.62
N ALA A 39 35.65 -9.71 -1.41
CA ALA A 39 35.95 -8.31 -1.17
C ALA A 39 34.69 -7.43 -1.23
N LEU A 40 33.77 -7.71 -2.16
CA LEU A 40 32.49 -6.99 -2.27
C LEU A 40 31.61 -7.21 -1.03
N ILE A 41 31.53 -8.45 -0.52
CA ILE A 41 30.77 -8.77 0.69
C ILE A 41 31.37 -8.07 1.91
N VAL A 42 32.70 -8.07 2.04
CA VAL A 42 33.40 -7.34 3.12
C VAL A 42 33.19 -5.83 2.99
N ALA A 43 33.21 -5.28 1.77
CA ALA A 43 32.92 -3.88 1.54
C ALA A 43 31.47 -3.52 1.92
N LEU A 44 30.50 -4.35 1.56
CA LEU A 44 29.08 -4.13 1.91
C LEU A 44 28.82 -4.23 3.42
N THR A 45 29.47 -5.18 4.10
CA THR A 45 29.31 -5.39 5.55
C THR A 45 30.09 -4.38 6.39
N ASN A 46 31.22 -3.88 5.88
CA ASN A 46 32.06 -2.91 6.56
C ASN A 46 31.81 -1.45 6.12
N SER A 47 30.84 -1.24 5.22
CA SER A 47 30.32 0.09 4.89
C SER A 47 29.56 0.64 6.09
N ARG A 48 30.28 1.22 7.05
CA ARG A 48 29.70 2.28 7.89
C ARG A 48 29.21 3.36 6.93
N PRO A 49 27.95 3.81 7.01
CA PRO A 49 27.52 4.96 6.22
C PRO A 49 28.47 6.10 6.55
N ALA A 50 29.21 6.60 5.56
CA ALA A 50 29.68 7.97 5.60
C ALA A 50 28.44 8.83 5.87
N ALA A 51 28.53 9.78 6.81
CA ALA A 51 27.42 10.63 7.19
C ALA A 51 26.69 11.09 5.92
N THR A 52 25.48 10.56 5.73
CA THR A 52 24.66 10.86 4.56
C THR A 52 24.48 12.37 4.55
N PRO A 53 24.81 13.09 3.46
CA PRO A 53 24.29 14.45 3.34
C PRO A 53 22.78 14.32 3.52
N ALA A 54 22.19 15.15 4.38
CA ALA A 54 20.76 15.12 4.64
C ALA A 54 20.02 15.25 3.30
N THR A 55 19.59 14.13 2.73
CA THR A 55 18.58 14.12 1.69
C THR A 55 17.33 14.63 2.38
N THR A 56 17.05 15.91 2.20
CA THR A 56 15.73 16.47 2.44
C THR A 56 14.78 15.61 1.62
N SER A 57 14.10 14.66 2.26
CA SER A 57 13.06 13.88 1.61
C SER A 57 12.04 14.89 1.11
N VAL A 58 11.90 15.00 -0.21
CA VAL A 58 10.78 15.73 -0.78
C VAL A 58 9.53 15.08 -0.19
N PRO A 59 8.63 15.83 0.47
CA PRO A 59 7.40 15.23 0.97
C PRO A 59 6.70 14.55 -0.21
N THR A 60 6.30 13.28 -0.03
CA THR A 60 5.68 12.46 -1.07
C THR A 60 4.45 13.15 -1.69
N TYR A 61 3.80 14.01 -0.91
CA TYR A 61 2.65 14.82 -1.29
C TYR A 61 2.92 16.30 -1.06
N THR A 62 2.46 17.12 -1.97
CA THR A 62 2.47 18.58 -1.88
C THR A 62 1.40 19.08 -0.91
N ALA A 63 1.57 20.29 -0.37
CA ALA A 63 0.57 20.91 0.48
C ALA A 63 -0.80 21.09 -0.22
N ALA A 64 -0.80 21.27 -1.55
CA ALA A 64 -2.01 21.37 -2.34
C ALA A 64 -2.76 20.04 -2.43
N GLU A 65 -2.04 18.92 -2.59
CA GLU A 65 -2.61 17.58 -2.60
C GLU A 65 -3.20 17.22 -1.23
N THR A 66 -2.48 17.50 -0.14
CA THR A 66 -3.00 17.28 1.21
C THR A 66 -4.25 18.12 1.49
N ALA A 67 -4.25 19.41 1.11
CA ALA A 67 -5.43 20.26 1.28
C ALA A 67 -6.62 19.79 0.43
N ALA A 68 -6.39 19.23 -0.76
CA ALA A 68 -7.45 18.65 -1.59
C ALA A 68 -8.03 17.38 -0.93
N ALA A 69 -7.17 16.48 -0.43
CA ALA A 69 -7.59 15.27 0.28
C ALA A 69 -8.41 15.59 1.55
N GLN A 70 -7.96 16.57 2.34
CA GLN A 70 -8.69 17.06 3.52
C GLN A 70 -10.08 17.58 3.15
N ARG A 71 -10.18 18.40 2.09
CA ARG A 71 -11.47 18.91 1.61
C ARG A 71 -12.40 17.78 1.18
N GLN A 72 -11.90 16.84 0.38
CA GLN A 72 -12.68 15.69 -0.08
C GLN A 72 -13.20 14.84 1.08
N LEU A 73 -12.36 14.56 2.09
CA LEU A 73 -12.79 13.86 3.30
C LEU A 73 -13.89 14.64 4.02
N CYS A 74 -13.70 15.94 4.22
CA CYS A 74 -14.64 16.75 4.98
C CYS A 74 -15.99 16.95 4.26
N ASP A 75 -15.99 17.01 2.94
CA ASP A 75 -17.23 17.02 2.16
C ASP A 75 -17.95 15.67 2.22
N THR A 76 -17.19 14.57 2.17
CA THR A 76 -17.71 13.20 2.37
C THR A 76 -18.33 13.06 3.76
N TYR A 77 -17.64 13.55 4.80
CA TYR A 77 -18.13 13.57 6.18
C TYR A 77 -19.42 14.38 6.31
N ARG A 78 -19.51 15.59 5.74
CA ARG A 78 -20.73 16.42 5.81
C ARG A 78 -21.93 15.71 5.18
N LEU A 79 -21.72 15.06 4.04
CA LEU A 79 -22.76 14.28 3.37
C LEU A 79 -23.20 13.10 4.24
N ALA A 80 -22.24 12.31 4.73
CA ALA A 80 -22.50 11.15 5.57
C ALA A 80 -23.21 11.52 6.89
N ALA A 81 -22.70 12.55 7.59
CA ALA A 81 -23.27 13.03 8.85
C ALA A 81 -24.71 13.55 8.67
N ARG A 82 -24.99 14.22 7.55
CA ARG A 82 -26.36 14.65 7.22
C ARG A 82 -27.28 13.46 6.96
N ALA A 83 -26.83 12.44 6.23
CA ALA A 83 -27.62 11.23 6.00
C ALA A 83 -27.92 10.51 7.33
N VAL A 84 -26.90 10.30 8.18
CA VAL A 84 -27.07 9.74 9.52
C VAL A 84 -28.08 10.55 10.32
N GLN A 85 -27.91 11.87 10.39
CA GLN A 85 -28.82 12.73 11.14
C GLN A 85 -30.28 12.62 10.68
N VAL A 86 -30.52 12.59 9.36
CA VAL A 86 -31.88 12.50 8.82
C VAL A 86 -32.50 11.15 9.18
N ASP A 87 -31.78 10.05 8.91
CA ASP A 87 -32.34 8.71 9.02
C ASP A 87 -32.44 8.22 10.48
N THR A 88 -31.57 8.70 11.39
CA THR A 88 -31.65 8.36 12.82
C THR A 88 -32.69 9.18 13.58
N ASN A 89 -33.18 10.29 13.00
CA ASN A 89 -34.27 11.08 13.58
C ASN A 89 -35.66 10.60 13.12
N GLY A 90 -35.72 9.66 12.17
CA GLY A 90 -36.96 9.02 11.73
C GLY A 90 -37.41 7.88 12.64
N ASN A 91 -38.57 7.29 12.32
CA ASN A 91 -39.12 6.14 13.05
C ASN A 91 -38.70 4.78 12.48
N ASP A 92 -37.87 4.75 11.43
CA ASP A 92 -37.39 3.52 10.80
C ASP A 92 -35.96 3.19 11.27
N LEU A 93 -35.86 2.24 12.20
CA LEU A 93 -34.59 1.75 12.72
C LEU A 93 -33.68 1.17 11.61
N ALA A 94 -34.27 0.58 10.57
CA ALA A 94 -33.49 0.01 9.47
C ALA A 94 -32.79 1.12 8.68
N LEU A 95 -33.48 2.23 8.39
CA LEU A 95 -32.86 3.38 7.74
C LEU A 95 -31.71 3.95 8.57
N GLY A 96 -31.90 4.12 9.89
CA GLY A 96 -30.83 4.57 10.78
C GLY A 96 -29.58 3.69 10.72
N ARG A 97 -29.76 2.35 10.74
CA ARG A 97 -28.65 1.38 10.62
C ARG A 97 -27.98 1.36 9.25
N ILE A 98 -28.76 1.58 8.18
CA ILE A 98 -28.23 1.68 6.81
C ILE A 98 -27.40 2.95 6.67
N ALA A 99 -27.90 4.08 7.15
CA ALA A 99 -27.19 5.36 7.10
C ALA A 99 -25.86 5.31 7.86
N THR A 100 -25.83 4.72 9.06
CA THR A 100 -24.58 4.56 9.84
C THR A 100 -23.59 3.62 9.15
N SER A 101 -24.06 2.53 8.55
CA SER A 101 -23.20 1.59 7.81
C SER A 101 -22.60 2.23 6.56
N ASN A 102 -23.41 2.96 5.80
CA ASN A 102 -22.97 3.67 4.61
C ASN A 102 -21.99 4.80 4.96
N ALA A 103 -22.29 5.57 6.01
CA ALA A 103 -21.40 6.61 6.52
C ALA A 103 -20.02 6.04 6.93
N ALA A 104 -20.00 4.89 7.59
CA ALA A 104 -18.75 4.22 7.94
C ALA A 104 -17.93 3.82 6.70
N ALA A 105 -18.58 3.27 5.67
CA ALA A 105 -17.91 2.91 4.42
C ALA A 105 -17.33 4.15 3.71
N MET A 106 -18.13 5.20 3.56
CA MET A 106 -17.71 6.47 2.95
C MET A 106 -16.49 7.08 3.66
N LEU A 107 -16.48 7.06 4.99
CA LEU A 107 -15.37 7.59 5.78
C LEU A 107 -14.10 6.76 5.65
N ASP A 108 -14.19 5.44 5.62
CA ASP A 108 -13.03 4.58 5.43
C ASP A 108 -12.44 4.71 4.02
N ASP A 109 -13.30 4.79 2.99
CA ASP A 109 -12.87 4.99 1.61
C ASP A 109 -12.13 6.33 1.47
N ALA A 110 -12.67 7.42 2.04
CA ALA A 110 -12.01 8.72 2.04
C ALA A 110 -10.72 8.73 2.88
N ALA A 111 -10.67 7.97 3.98
CA ALA A 111 -9.48 7.84 4.81
C ALA A 111 -8.36 6.99 4.19
N ALA A 112 -8.62 6.31 3.08
CA ALA A 112 -7.62 5.54 2.34
C ALA A 112 -6.73 6.41 1.43
N ASP A 113 -7.08 7.70 1.24
CA ASP A 113 -6.25 8.64 0.51
C ASP A 113 -4.88 8.81 1.21
N GLN A 114 -3.81 8.61 0.45
CA GLN A 114 -2.44 8.65 0.97
C GLN A 114 -1.92 10.09 1.13
N ALA A 115 -2.52 11.07 0.46
CA ALA A 115 -2.19 12.49 0.61
C ALA A 115 -2.81 13.11 1.87
N LEU A 116 -3.78 12.42 2.47
CA LEU A 116 -4.45 12.82 3.70
C LEU A 116 -3.50 12.70 4.89
N ASP A 117 -3.47 13.71 5.76
CA ASP A 117 -2.68 13.66 6.98
C ASP A 117 -3.26 12.68 8.02
N ALA A 118 -2.40 12.28 8.96
CA ALA A 118 -2.73 11.28 9.96
C ALA A 118 -3.86 11.72 10.93
N GLU A 119 -4.02 13.02 11.17
CA GLU A 119 -5.07 13.52 12.09
C GLU A 119 -6.46 13.33 11.48
N HIS A 120 -6.64 13.78 10.23
CA HIS A 120 -7.88 13.58 9.49
C HIS A 120 -8.17 12.11 9.23
N GLN A 121 -7.15 11.34 8.82
CA GLN A 121 -7.27 9.91 8.61
C GLN A 121 -7.68 9.17 9.88
N GLY A 122 -7.07 9.51 11.03
CA GLY A 122 -7.39 8.91 12.32
C GLY A 122 -8.80 9.24 12.79
N ALA A 123 -9.21 10.51 12.68
CA ALA A 123 -10.57 10.95 13.04
C ALA A 123 -11.63 10.21 12.22
N ALA A 124 -11.44 10.10 10.90
CA ALA A 124 -12.36 9.41 10.01
C ALA A 124 -12.48 7.91 10.33
N ARG A 125 -11.36 7.20 10.48
CA ARG A 125 -11.35 5.76 10.81
C ARG A 125 -11.97 5.45 12.16
N THR A 126 -11.71 6.30 13.16
CA THR A 126 -12.29 6.11 14.51
C THR A 126 -13.80 6.35 14.51
N LEU A 127 -14.29 7.38 13.80
CA LEU A 127 -15.72 7.58 13.62
C LEU A 127 -16.39 6.45 12.83
N ALA A 128 -15.76 5.99 11.74
CA ALA A 128 -16.26 4.85 10.97
C ALA A 128 -16.39 3.58 11.83
N THR A 129 -15.40 3.33 12.69
CA THR A 129 -15.42 2.21 13.64
C THR A 129 -16.56 2.35 14.67
N ALA A 130 -16.77 3.56 15.20
CA ALA A 130 -17.86 3.84 16.13
C ALA A 130 -19.22 3.59 15.47
N TYR A 131 -19.43 4.05 14.23
CA TYR A 131 -20.67 3.80 13.49
C TYR A 131 -20.93 2.30 13.26
N ARG A 132 -19.92 1.52 12.90
CA ARG A 132 -20.07 0.05 12.76
C ARG A 132 -20.41 -0.62 14.08
N THR A 133 -19.75 -0.19 15.16
CA THR A 133 -20.01 -0.70 16.51
C THR A 133 -21.45 -0.40 16.93
N ALA A 134 -21.90 0.85 16.80
CA ALA A 134 -23.27 1.24 17.10
C ALA A 134 -24.29 0.46 16.26
N THR A 135 -24.00 0.23 14.97
CA THR A 135 -24.85 -0.58 14.08
C THR A 135 -24.96 -2.04 14.55
N ALA A 136 -23.85 -2.63 15.00
CA ALA A 136 -23.84 -3.99 15.55
C ALA A 136 -24.64 -4.06 16.85
N MET A 137 -24.40 -3.12 17.78
CA MET A 137 -25.10 -3.04 19.08
C MET A 137 -26.61 -2.76 18.92
N ALA A 138 -27.03 -2.05 17.86
CA ALA A 138 -28.44 -1.83 17.53
C ALA A 138 -29.18 -3.12 17.07
N THR A 139 -28.47 -4.23 16.87
CA THR A 139 -29.08 -5.50 16.49
C THR A 139 -29.78 -6.13 17.70
N LYS A 140 -31.05 -6.53 17.52
CA LYS A 140 -31.84 -7.16 18.58
C LYS A 140 -31.09 -8.36 19.18
N GLY A 141 -30.89 -8.33 20.49
CA GLY A 141 -30.24 -9.39 21.26
C GLY A 141 -28.71 -9.35 21.26
N VAL A 142 -28.07 -8.34 20.65
CA VAL A 142 -26.61 -8.18 20.69
C VAL A 142 -26.15 -7.39 21.92
N ALA A 143 -26.89 -6.34 22.30
CA ALA A 143 -26.51 -5.44 23.38
C ALA A 143 -27.69 -5.16 24.32
N THR A 144 -27.39 -4.86 25.57
CA THR A 144 -28.31 -4.20 26.50
C THR A 144 -28.52 -2.74 26.10
N ASP A 145 -29.61 -2.12 26.58
CA ASP A 145 -29.88 -0.70 26.35
C ASP A 145 -28.74 0.20 26.85
N ALA A 146 -28.09 -0.16 27.95
CA ALA A 146 -26.97 0.58 28.51
C ALA A 146 -25.72 0.49 27.61
N GLU A 147 -25.39 -0.69 27.09
CA GLU A 147 -24.29 -0.89 26.15
C GLU A 147 -24.54 -0.17 24.83
N PHE A 148 -25.77 -0.21 24.33
CA PHE A 148 -26.15 0.53 23.12
C PHE A 148 -26.05 2.05 23.35
N ARG A 149 -26.51 2.55 24.50
CA ARG A 149 -26.39 3.97 24.85
C ARG A 149 -24.93 4.42 24.91
N ALA A 150 -24.06 3.62 25.50
CA ALA A 150 -22.62 3.89 25.55
C ALA A 150 -21.98 3.92 24.14
N ALA A 151 -22.40 3.03 23.23
CA ALA A 151 -21.95 3.07 21.84
C ALA A 151 -22.41 4.34 21.10
N LEU A 152 -23.62 4.83 21.37
CA LEU A 152 -24.09 6.10 20.82
C LEU A 152 -23.31 7.29 21.38
N ASP A 153 -22.98 7.28 22.67
CA ASP A 153 -22.15 8.34 23.27
C ASP A 153 -20.72 8.34 22.69
N ASP A 154 -20.15 7.17 22.39
CA ASP A 154 -18.88 7.07 21.66
C ASP A 154 -19.01 7.66 20.24
N VAL A 155 -20.07 7.32 19.49
CA VAL A 155 -20.34 7.94 18.18
C VAL A 155 -20.39 9.46 18.27
N ILE A 156 -21.09 10.02 19.27
CA ILE A 156 -21.18 11.48 19.47
C ILE A 156 -19.79 12.08 19.74
N ALA A 157 -18.98 11.41 20.58
CA ALA A 157 -17.64 11.88 20.90
C ALA A 157 -16.71 11.84 19.66
N LYS A 158 -16.77 10.78 18.85
CA LYS A 158 -15.97 10.67 17.61
C LYS A 158 -16.47 11.61 16.52
N ASP A 159 -17.78 11.83 16.43
CA ASP A 159 -18.37 12.81 15.51
C ASP A 159 -17.89 14.23 15.85
N ALA A 160 -17.87 14.60 17.13
CA ALA A 160 -17.31 15.89 17.58
C ALA A 160 -15.82 16.04 17.21
N ALA A 161 -15.02 14.98 17.34
CA ALA A 161 -13.62 15.00 16.90
C ALA A 161 -13.49 15.18 15.37
N MET A 162 -14.34 14.50 14.60
CA MET A 162 -14.37 14.64 13.14
C MET A 162 -14.81 16.04 12.69
N LYS A 163 -15.81 16.63 13.35
CA LYS A 163 -16.23 18.03 13.13
C LYS A 163 -15.06 18.98 13.34
N LYS A 164 -14.34 18.82 14.45
CA LYS A 164 -13.20 19.67 14.82
C LYS A 164 -12.12 19.68 13.73
N VAL A 165 -11.70 18.51 13.23
CA VAL A 165 -10.68 18.45 12.17
C VAL A 165 -11.18 19.06 10.86
N CYS A 166 -12.48 18.93 10.57
CA CYS A 166 -13.12 19.51 9.39
C CYS A 166 -13.54 20.99 9.51
N GLY A 167 -13.09 21.69 10.56
CA GLY A 167 -13.37 23.10 10.78
C GLY A 167 -14.81 23.42 11.20
N GLY A 168 -15.59 22.40 11.60
CA GLY A 168 -16.90 22.56 12.23
C GLY A 168 -16.75 22.53 13.75
N GLY A 169 -16.98 23.66 14.40
CA GLY A 169 -17.26 23.74 15.83
C GLY A 169 -18.73 24.06 16.02
#